data_AF-A0A354YDP9-F1
#
_entry.id   AF-A0A354YDP9-F1
#
_cell.length_a   1.000
_cell.length_b   1.000
_cell.length_c   1.000
_cell.angle_alpha   90.00
_cell.angle_beta   90.00
_cell.angle_gamma   90.00
#
_symmetry.space_group_name_H-M   'P 1'
#
loop_
_entity.id
_entity.type
_entity.pdbx_description
1 polymer ?
#
loop_
_entity_poly.entity_id
_entity_poly.type
_entity_poly.pdbx_seq_one_letter_code
_entity_poly.pdbx_strand_id
1 'polypeptide(L)'
;LTEWLATRRELTKLSRPFLAAHAERSDAEALRQLLAPTQTAGLAALLADHQLIDVLRRWPAAWDQQRLVEALRPLAPRLYSIASSRKRVGEEVHLTVDELRYQAHGHSHLGAASGFLAGLAEGDLAQVYVEPNERFRVPADPSRDIVMIGPGTGVAPFRGFVQERAETGASGRNWLFFGARHFNRDFLYQAEWQDALRRGELHELDLAFSRDALESPHRDARASAGGPHDGKIYVQHRMRQRGRELYGWLQDGAHLYVCGAIGMGKDVHGALTDIVAEHGGMGADAAHDYLSTLQREGRYARDVY
;
A
#
# COMPACT_ATOMS: atom_id res chain seq x y z
N LEU A 1 -0.93 1.12 34.79
CA LEU A 1 -0.27 0.36 33.69
C LEU A 1 -1.19 0.15 32.48
N THR A 2 -2.37 -0.47 32.63
CA THR A 2 -3.30 -0.80 31.52
C THR A 2 -3.57 0.36 30.58
N GLU A 3 -3.94 1.55 31.10
CA GLU A 3 -4.23 2.73 30.28
C GLU A 3 -3.05 3.13 29.38
N TRP A 4 -1.83 3.13 29.92
CA TRP A 4 -0.62 3.47 29.18
C TRP A 4 -0.33 2.48 28.06
N LEU A 5 -0.47 1.18 28.34
CA LEU A 5 -0.27 0.13 27.34
C LEU A 5 -1.35 0.17 26.25
N ALA A 6 -2.60 0.46 26.62
CA ALA A 6 -3.71 0.48 25.67
C ALA A 6 -3.69 1.72 24.75
N THR A 7 -3.25 2.89 25.24
CA THR A 7 -3.48 4.16 24.52
C THR A 7 -2.21 4.98 24.23
N ARG A 8 -1.09 4.70 24.91
CA ARG A 8 0.10 5.59 24.88
C ARG A 8 1.38 4.90 24.42
N ARG A 9 1.42 3.57 24.35
CA ARG A 9 2.64 2.80 24.05
C ARG A 9 2.43 1.84 22.89
N GLU A 10 3.47 1.68 22.08
CA GLU A 10 3.50 0.73 20.98
C GLU A 10 3.76 -0.68 21.52
N LEU A 11 2.86 -1.61 21.19
CA LEU A 11 2.98 -3.02 21.58
C LEU A 11 3.20 -3.95 20.37
N THR A 12 2.95 -3.47 19.15
CA THR A 12 2.97 -4.31 17.94
C THR A 12 4.25 -4.14 17.12
N LYS A 13 5.15 -3.23 17.53
CA LYS A 13 6.46 -3.05 16.92
C LYS A 13 7.55 -2.99 17.98
N LEU A 14 8.65 -3.68 17.72
CA LEU A 14 9.84 -3.65 18.56
C LEU A 14 10.66 -2.36 18.34
N SER A 15 11.48 -2.04 19.33
CA SER A 15 12.47 -0.96 19.25
C SER A 15 13.80 -1.43 19.85
N ARG A 16 14.92 -0.95 19.30
CA ARG A 16 16.25 -1.26 19.85
C ARG A 16 16.40 -0.82 21.31
N PRO A 17 15.89 0.36 21.75
CA PRO A 17 15.91 0.75 23.16
C PRO A 17 15.17 -0.24 24.07
N PHE A 18 13.98 -0.70 23.68
CA PHE A 18 13.25 -1.71 24.45
C PHE A 18 14.04 -3.01 24.57
N LEU A 19 14.57 -3.52 23.44
CA LEU A 19 15.32 -4.77 23.42
C LEU A 19 16.57 -4.71 24.31
N ALA A 20 17.29 -3.58 24.31
CA ALA A 20 18.45 -3.37 25.18
C ALA A 20 18.07 -3.41 26.66
N ALA A 21 17.04 -2.65 27.06
CA ALA A 21 16.53 -2.67 28.43
C ALA A 21 16.04 -4.08 28.84
N HIS A 22 15.45 -4.83 27.91
CA HIS A 22 14.99 -6.18 28.18
C HIS A 22 16.15 -7.20 28.30
N ALA A 23 17.22 -7.04 27.52
CA ALA A 23 18.42 -7.89 27.60
C ALA A 23 19.14 -7.78 28.95
N GLU A 24 19.17 -6.57 29.54
CA GLU A 24 19.71 -6.34 30.89
C GLU A 24 18.91 -7.08 31.98
N ARG A 25 17.61 -7.28 31.77
CA ARG A 25 16.68 -7.84 32.78
C ARG A 25 16.44 -9.34 32.65
N SER A 26 16.46 -9.85 31.41
CA SER A 26 16.25 -11.27 31.11
C SER A 26 17.51 -12.13 31.29
N ASP A 27 18.67 -11.49 31.43
CA ASP A 27 19.99 -12.11 31.32
C ASP A 27 20.18 -13.00 30.06
N ALA A 28 19.41 -12.71 29.01
CA ALA A 28 19.40 -13.52 27.79
C ALA A 28 20.62 -13.20 26.92
N GLU A 29 21.64 -14.06 26.99
CA GLU A 29 22.86 -13.93 26.20
C GLU A 29 22.57 -13.89 24.69
N ALA A 30 21.64 -14.71 24.21
CA ALA A 30 21.22 -14.71 22.82
C ALA A 30 20.65 -13.34 22.37
N LEU A 31 19.91 -12.65 23.25
CA LEU A 31 19.37 -11.32 22.94
C LEU A 31 20.48 -10.25 22.94
N ARG A 32 21.44 -10.34 23.88
CA ARG A 32 22.62 -9.46 23.89
C ARG A 32 23.45 -9.59 22.61
N GLN A 33 23.66 -10.83 22.16
CA GLN A 33 24.36 -11.09 20.90
C GLN A 33 23.63 -10.47 19.72
N LEU A 34 22.31 -10.61 19.62
CA LEU A 34 21.50 -9.98 18.56
C LEU A 34 21.59 -8.44 18.56
N LEU A 35 21.88 -7.81 19.70
CA LEU A 35 22.05 -6.37 19.81
C LEU A 35 23.46 -5.89 19.46
N ALA A 36 24.43 -6.79 19.31
CA ALA A 36 25.80 -6.43 18.93
C ALA A 36 25.82 -5.70 17.56
N PRO A 37 26.71 -4.72 17.34
CA PRO A 37 26.79 -3.99 16.07
C PRO A 37 27.05 -4.86 14.84
N THR A 38 27.64 -6.05 15.04
CA THR A 38 27.90 -7.03 13.98
C THR A 38 26.67 -7.83 13.57
N GLN A 39 25.62 -7.88 14.41
CA GLN A 39 24.43 -8.71 14.21
C GLN A 39 23.26 -7.95 13.55
N THR A 40 23.56 -6.98 12.69
CA THR A 40 22.55 -6.12 12.02
C THR A 40 21.46 -6.93 11.30
N ALA A 41 21.84 -8.00 10.58
CA ALA A 41 20.88 -8.84 9.87
C ALA A 41 19.96 -9.62 10.83
N GLY A 42 20.52 -10.16 11.92
CA GLY A 42 19.75 -10.88 12.94
C GLY A 42 18.78 -9.97 13.68
N LEU A 43 19.22 -8.75 14.02
CA LEU A 43 18.35 -7.74 14.62
C LEU A 43 17.25 -7.31 13.66
N ALA A 44 17.56 -7.08 12.39
CA ALA A 44 16.56 -6.72 11.39
C ALA A 44 15.50 -7.82 11.22
N ALA A 45 15.91 -9.09 11.20
CA ALA A 45 14.99 -10.23 11.16
C ALA A 45 14.09 -10.28 12.40
N LEU A 46 14.65 -10.08 13.60
CA LEU A 46 13.86 -10.01 14.85
C LEU A 46 12.83 -8.88 14.81
N LEU A 47 13.24 -7.68 14.40
CA LEU A 47 12.36 -6.51 14.32
C LEU A 47 11.25 -6.66 13.26
N ALA A 48 11.47 -7.46 12.21
CA ALA A 48 10.50 -7.71 11.16
C ALA A 48 9.47 -8.80 11.51
N ASP A 49 9.87 -9.80 12.31
CA ASP A 49 9.09 -11.03 12.50
C ASP A 49 8.46 -11.18 13.90
N HIS A 50 8.88 -10.36 14.88
CA HIS A 50 8.39 -10.46 16.27
C HIS A 50 7.69 -9.18 16.72
N GLN A 51 6.61 -9.34 17.49
CA GLN A 51 6.03 -8.26 18.30
C GLN A 51 6.62 -8.25 19.71
N LEU A 52 6.26 -7.23 20.50
CA LEU A 52 6.69 -7.09 21.89
C LEU A 52 6.42 -8.35 22.72
N ILE A 53 5.22 -8.92 22.56
CA ILE A 53 4.76 -10.07 23.35
C ILE A 53 5.58 -11.33 23.08
N ASP A 54 6.07 -11.51 21.85
CA ASP A 54 6.90 -12.66 21.48
C ASP A 54 8.25 -12.62 22.18
N VAL A 55 8.87 -11.44 22.23
CA VAL A 55 10.13 -11.21 22.92
C VAL A 55 9.99 -11.49 24.41
N LEU A 56 8.93 -10.96 25.04
CA LEU A 56 8.65 -11.17 26.47
C LEU A 56 8.37 -12.63 26.83
N ARG A 57 7.73 -13.39 25.93
CA ARG A 57 7.51 -14.83 26.10
C ARG A 57 8.77 -15.65 25.89
N ARG A 58 9.57 -15.29 24.89
CA ARG A 58 10.80 -15.99 24.51
C ARG A 58 11.91 -15.82 25.54
N TRP A 59 12.02 -14.63 26.14
CA TRP A 59 13.00 -14.31 27.18
C TRP A 59 12.31 -13.69 28.40
N PRO A 60 11.65 -14.52 29.25
CA PRO A 60 10.92 -14.01 30.40
C PRO A 60 11.81 -13.19 31.34
N ALA A 61 11.32 -12.02 31.76
CA ALA A 61 12.00 -11.15 32.72
C ALA A 61 11.00 -10.43 33.61
N ALA A 62 11.40 -10.15 34.85
CA ALA A 62 10.62 -9.32 35.75
C ALA A 62 10.71 -7.83 35.33
N TRP A 63 9.57 -7.14 35.36
CA TRP A 63 9.47 -5.72 35.06
C TRP A 63 8.76 -4.98 36.17
N ASP A 64 9.37 -3.87 36.60
CA ASP A 64 8.63 -2.80 37.26
C ASP A 64 7.71 -2.10 36.24
N GLN A 65 6.52 -1.67 36.70
CA GLN A 65 5.50 -1.09 35.83
C GLN A 65 5.97 0.20 35.17
N GLN A 66 6.62 1.09 35.93
CA GLN A 66 7.10 2.36 35.42
C GLN A 66 8.25 2.14 34.43
N ARG A 67 9.19 1.25 34.77
CA ARG A 67 10.31 0.91 33.88
C ARG A 67 9.87 0.28 32.56
N LEU A 68 8.82 -0.55 32.56
CA LEU A 68 8.27 -1.10 31.32
C LEU A 68 7.71 0.01 30.43
N VAL A 69 6.90 0.92 31.00
CA VAL A 69 6.32 2.05 30.26
C VAL A 69 7.39 3.00 29.72
N GLU A 70 8.48 3.22 30.46
CA GLU A 70 9.63 4.03 30.03
C GLU A 70 10.41 3.38 28.87
N ALA A 71 10.54 2.05 28.86
CA ALA A 71 11.27 1.33 27.83
C ALA A 71 10.51 1.23 26.49
N LEU A 72 9.17 1.27 26.53
CA LEU A 72 8.33 1.19 25.35
C LEU A 72 8.29 2.53 24.60
N ARG A 73 8.33 2.45 23.26
CA ARG A 73 8.19 3.65 22.43
C ARG A 73 6.76 4.21 22.52
N PRO A 74 6.58 5.53 22.37
CA PRO A 74 5.25 6.12 22.24
C PRO A 74 4.47 5.49 21.09
N LEU A 75 3.15 5.34 21.28
CA LEU A 75 2.24 4.95 20.21
C LEU A 75 2.22 6.07 19.16
N ALA A 76 2.45 5.70 17.90
CA ALA A 76 2.37 6.62 16.77
C ALA A 76 1.06 6.41 16.00
N PRO A 77 0.44 7.46 15.44
CA PRO A 77 -0.69 7.30 14.54
C PRO A 77 -0.29 6.51 13.29
N ARG A 78 -1.26 5.87 12.64
CA ARG A 78 -1.09 5.22 11.33
C ARG A 78 -1.86 6.01 10.29
N LEU A 79 -1.23 6.20 9.14
CA LEU A 79 -1.84 6.85 7.99
C LEU A 79 -2.55 5.81 7.12
N TYR A 80 -3.73 6.18 6.64
CA TYR A 80 -4.50 5.44 5.65
C TYR A 80 -4.89 6.42 4.55
N SER A 81 -4.66 6.06 3.30
CA SER A 81 -5.08 6.90 2.17
C SER A 81 -6.60 7.01 2.16
N ILE A 82 -7.11 8.24 2.06
CA ILE A 82 -8.55 8.53 2.02
C ILE A 82 -9.15 7.96 0.73
N ALA A 83 -10.24 7.21 0.87
CA ALA A 83 -10.93 6.50 -0.21
C ALA A 83 -12.19 7.20 -0.73
N SER A 84 -12.39 8.47 -0.40
CA SER A 84 -13.56 9.26 -0.79
C SER A 84 -13.20 10.69 -1.22
N SER A 85 -14.05 11.27 -2.06
CA SER A 85 -14.14 12.72 -2.23
C SER A 85 -15.23 13.26 -1.32
N ARG A 86 -14.93 14.34 -0.57
CA ARG A 86 -15.92 15.08 0.23
C ARG A 86 -17.09 15.58 -0.61
N LYS A 87 -16.89 15.88 -1.90
CA LYS A 87 -17.96 16.31 -2.81
C LYS A 87 -19.00 15.21 -3.05
N ARG A 88 -18.58 13.94 -2.98
CA ARG A 88 -19.44 12.77 -3.17
C ARG A 88 -20.11 12.33 -1.87
N VAL A 89 -19.37 12.36 -0.77
CA VAL A 89 -19.79 11.72 0.49
C VAL A 89 -20.18 12.71 1.60
N GLY A 90 -20.11 14.01 1.35
CA GLY A 90 -20.47 15.04 2.33
C GLY A 90 -19.48 15.08 3.49
N GLU A 91 -19.97 14.94 4.73
CA GLU A 91 -19.15 15.05 5.95
C GLU A 91 -18.42 13.74 6.34
N GLU A 92 -18.39 12.76 5.44
CA GLU A 92 -17.77 11.45 5.68
C GLU A 92 -16.32 11.37 5.18
N VAL A 93 -15.53 10.51 5.82
CA VAL A 93 -14.21 10.09 5.35
C VAL A 93 -14.17 8.57 5.26
N HIS A 94 -13.85 8.04 4.07
CA HIS A 94 -13.83 6.60 3.84
C HIS A 94 -12.40 6.13 3.83
N LEU A 95 -12.13 4.94 4.36
CA LEU A 95 -10.82 4.31 4.35
C LEU A 95 -10.93 2.91 3.73
N THR A 96 -9.84 2.43 3.13
CA THR A 96 -9.68 1.03 2.73
C THR A 96 -8.62 0.40 3.61
N VAL A 97 -9.02 -0.45 4.55
CA VAL A 97 -8.14 -0.99 5.59
C VAL A 97 -7.99 -2.50 5.40
N ASP A 98 -6.75 -2.96 5.22
CA ASP A 98 -6.41 -4.38 5.35
C ASP A 98 -6.12 -4.70 6.82
N GLU A 99 -6.90 -5.62 7.40
CA GLU A 99 -6.69 -6.05 8.78
C GLU A 99 -5.45 -6.94 8.84
N LEU A 100 -4.38 -6.42 9.45
CA LEU A 100 -3.15 -7.19 9.62
C LEU A 100 -3.36 -8.24 10.70
N ARG A 101 -3.69 -9.46 10.28
CA ARG A 101 -3.91 -10.61 11.16
C ARG A 101 -3.11 -11.81 10.66
N TYR A 102 -2.33 -12.42 11.56
CA TYR A 102 -1.49 -13.58 11.21
C TYR A 102 -1.22 -14.47 12.42
N GLN A 103 -0.72 -15.68 12.16
CA GLN A 103 -0.21 -16.60 13.19
C GLN A 103 1.32 -16.56 13.15
N ALA A 104 1.95 -16.35 14.30
CA ALA A 104 3.40 -16.42 14.45
C ALA A 104 3.74 -16.88 15.86
N HIS A 105 4.86 -17.58 16.03
CA HIS A 105 5.35 -18.02 17.35
C HIS A 105 4.30 -18.77 18.20
N GLY A 106 3.40 -19.52 17.56
CA GLY A 106 2.32 -20.26 18.22
C GLY A 106 1.13 -19.42 18.68
N HIS A 107 1.04 -18.14 18.27
CA HIS A 107 0.03 -17.20 18.73
C HIS A 107 -0.55 -16.33 17.62
N SER A 108 -1.81 -15.93 17.80
CA SER A 108 -2.48 -14.94 16.96
C SER A 108 -1.87 -13.56 17.17
N HIS A 109 -1.60 -12.87 16.08
CA HIS A 109 -1.09 -11.50 16.04
C HIS A 109 -2.04 -10.59 15.27
N LEU A 110 -2.03 -9.32 15.69
CA LEU A 110 -2.86 -8.26 15.12
C LEU A 110 -2.03 -6.98 14.95
N GLY A 111 -2.29 -6.21 13.90
CA GLY A 111 -1.76 -4.85 13.77
C GLY A 111 -2.51 -3.88 14.67
N ALA A 112 -1.79 -3.00 15.38
CA ALA A 112 -2.41 -2.10 16.37
C ALA A 112 -3.55 -1.24 15.78
N ALA A 113 -3.30 -0.53 14.68
CA ALA A 113 -4.27 0.39 14.10
C ALA A 113 -5.33 -0.31 13.24
N SER A 114 -4.93 -1.25 12.38
CA SER A 114 -5.88 -1.95 11.51
C SER A 114 -6.81 -2.87 12.31
N GLY A 115 -6.29 -3.52 13.35
CA GLY A 115 -7.08 -4.29 14.30
C GLY A 115 -7.99 -3.43 15.17
N PHE A 116 -7.52 -2.25 15.61
CA PHE A 116 -8.38 -1.28 16.30
C PHE A 116 -9.55 -0.86 15.42
N LEU A 117 -9.29 -0.43 14.18
CA LEU A 117 -10.33 0.01 13.24
C LEU A 117 -11.30 -1.12 12.87
N ALA A 118 -10.81 -2.34 12.63
CA ALA A 118 -11.65 -3.49 12.32
C ALA A 118 -12.52 -3.95 13.50
N GLY A 119 -12.16 -3.59 14.74
CA GLY A 119 -12.89 -3.91 15.95
C GLY A 119 -13.93 -2.87 16.38
N LEU A 120 -14.02 -1.71 15.71
CA LEU A 120 -15.00 -0.68 16.02
C LEU A 120 -16.41 -1.10 15.58
N ALA A 121 -17.40 -0.81 16.40
CA ALA A 121 -18.80 -0.89 16.05
C ALA A 121 -19.34 0.44 15.50
N GLU A 122 -20.50 0.39 14.85
CA GLU A 122 -21.19 1.60 14.44
C GLU A 122 -21.49 2.51 15.65
N GLY A 123 -21.17 3.79 15.52
CA GLY A 123 -21.31 4.79 16.60
C GLY A 123 -20.10 4.91 17.53
N ASP A 124 -19.11 4.01 17.42
CA ASP A 124 -17.85 4.16 18.18
C ASP A 124 -17.05 5.37 17.71
N LEU A 125 -16.25 5.92 18.62
CA LEU A 125 -15.42 7.08 18.38
C LEU A 125 -13.96 6.68 18.14
N ALA A 126 -13.35 7.25 17.10
CA ALA A 126 -11.93 7.15 16.81
C ALA A 126 -11.29 8.54 16.73
N GLN A 127 -10.08 8.68 17.28
CA GLN A 127 -9.30 9.91 17.11
C GLN A 127 -8.68 9.91 15.72
N VAL A 128 -9.04 10.91 14.91
CA VAL A 128 -8.58 11.05 13.53
C VAL A 128 -8.05 12.47 13.29
N TYR A 129 -7.16 12.58 12.33
CA TYR A 129 -6.71 13.85 11.78
C TYR A 129 -6.40 13.64 10.29
N VAL A 130 -6.35 14.74 9.53
CA VAL A 130 -5.97 14.72 8.12
C VAL A 130 -4.50 15.10 8.00
N GLU A 131 -3.70 14.23 7.38
CA GLU A 131 -2.34 14.52 6.94
C GLU A 131 -2.40 14.99 5.47
N PRO A 132 -2.20 16.30 5.17
CA PRO A 132 -2.30 16.78 3.80
C PRO A 132 -1.15 16.24 2.92
N ASN A 133 -1.49 15.78 1.71
CA ASN A 133 -0.52 15.37 0.70
C ASN A 133 -0.72 16.16 -0.61
N GLU A 134 -0.07 17.32 -0.70
CA GLU A 134 -0.17 18.21 -1.86
C GLU A 134 0.50 17.66 -3.12
N ARG A 135 1.30 16.59 -2.99
CA ARG A 135 1.96 15.93 -4.13
C ARG A 135 1.11 14.81 -4.74
N PHE A 136 -0.02 14.47 -4.13
CA PHE A 136 -0.90 13.38 -4.55
C PHE A 136 -2.35 13.86 -4.65
N ARG A 137 -2.60 14.72 -5.65
CA ARG A 137 -3.90 15.34 -5.96
C ARG A 137 -4.26 15.10 -7.42
N VAL A 138 -5.55 15.13 -7.74
CA VAL A 138 -6.01 15.24 -9.13
C VAL A 138 -5.43 16.50 -9.79
N PRO A 139 -5.19 16.51 -11.12
CA PRO A 139 -4.64 17.67 -11.80
C PRO A 139 -5.54 18.90 -11.65
N ALA A 140 -4.94 20.07 -11.53
CA ALA A 140 -5.68 21.34 -11.49
C ALA A 140 -6.41 21.64 -12.81
N ASP A 141 -5.84 21.22 -13.94
CA ASP A 141 -6.50 21.25 -15.25
C ASP A 141 -7.43 20.01 -15.39
N PRO A 142 -8.76 20.20 -15.36
CA PRO A 142 -9.72 19.11 -15.38
C PRO A 142 -9.77 18.35 -16.72
N SER A 143 -9.16 18.90 -17.78
CA SER A 143 -9.05 18.24 -19.09
C SER A 143 -7.91 17.22 -19.15
N ARG A 144 -7.00 17.21 -18.16
CA ARG A 144 -5.88 16.27 -18.15
C ARG A 144 -6.35 14.86 -17.83
N ASP A 145 -5.90 13.92 -18.66
CA ASP A 145 -6.06 12.49 -18.41
C ASP A 145 -5.25 12.06 -17.18
N ILE A 146 -5.73 11.02 -16.49
CA ILE A 146 -4.99 10.40 -15.38
C ILE A 146 -4.89 8.88 -15.55
N VAL A 147 -3.71 8.35 -15.20
CA VAL A 147 -3.43 6.92 -15.08
C VAL A 147 -3.16 6.61 -13.62
N MET A 148 -3.91 5.66 -13.08
CA MET A 148 -3.93 5.28 -11.67
C MET A 148 -3.49 3.82 -11.54
N ILE A 149 -2.45 3.54 -10.76
CA ILE A 149 -1.92 2.19 -10.55
C ILE A 149 -1.98 1.87 -9.06
N GLY A 150 -2.93 1.04 -8.67
CA GLY A 150 -3.27 0.80 -7.26
C GLY A 150 -3.72 -0.63 -6.97
N PRO A 151 -2.78 -1.59 -6.86
CA PRO A 151 -3.13 -2.94 -6.44
C PRO A 151 -3.45 -3.02 -4.94
N GLY A 152 -4.37 -3.91 -4.58
CA GLY A 152 -4.86 -4.10 -3.21
C GLY A 152 -5.43 -2.82 -2.62
N THR A 153 -5.10 -2.52 -1.36
CA THR A 153 -5.52 -1.27 -0.68
C THR A 153 -4.92 -0.01 -1.29
N GLY A 154 -3.93 -0.14 -2.18
CA GLY A 154 -3.42 0.97 -2.99
C GLY A 154 -4.48 1.60 -3.91
N VAL A 155 -5.63 0.94 -4.09
CA VAL A 155 -6.76 1.49 -4.85
C VAL A 155 -7.49 2.63 -4.12
N ALA A 156 -7.32 2.75 -2.81
CA ALA A 156 -8.07 3.68 -1.95
C ALA A 156 -8.12 5.11 -2.51
N PRO A 157 -7.00 5.82 -2.74
CA PRO A 157 -7.08 7.21 -3.21
C PRO A 157 -7.70 7.33 -4.60
N PHE A 158 -7.64 6.29 -5.42
CA PHE A 158 -8.21 6.30 -6.78
C PHE A 158 -9.73 6.23 -6.78
N ARG A 159 -10.33 5.61 -5.75
CA ARG A 159 -11.77 5.73 -5.51
C ARG A 159 -12.14 7.18 -5.23
N GLY A 160 -11.37 7.86 -4.39
CA GLY A 160 -11.54 9.30 -4.14
C GLY A 160 -11.33 10.15 -5.40
N PHE A 161 -10.34 9.86 -6.23
CA PHE A 161 -10.04 10.61 -7.45
C PHE A 161 -11.17 10.49 -8.49
N VAL A 162 -11.67 9.28 -8.73
CA VAL A 162 -12.79 9.08 -9.66
C VAL A 162 -14.05 9.79 -9.16
N GLN A 163 -14.32 9.71 -7.86
CA GLN A 163 -15.43 10.47 -7.26
C GLN A 163 -15.26 11.99 -7.42
N GLU A 164 -14.08 12.54 -7.09
CA GLU A 164 -13.79 13.97 -7.21
C GLU A 164 -13.96 14.46 -8.66
N ARG A 165 -13.39 13.73 -9.62
CA ARG A 165 -13.42 14.10 -11.03
C ARG A 165 -14.83 14.05 -11.61
N ALA A 166 -15.63 13.06 -11.20
CA ALA A 166 -17.03 13.00 -11.59
C ALA A 166 -17.85 14.16 -11.01
N GLU A 167 -17.67 14.50 -9.73
CA GLU A 167 -18.40 15.61 -9.08
C GLU A 167 -17.97 17.00 -9.55
N THR A 168 -16.75 17.14 -10.07
CA THR A 168 -16.23 18.39 -10.62
C THR A 168 -16.45 18.53 -12.13
N GLY A 169 -17.04 17.52 -12.78
CA GLY A 169 -17.28 17.53 -14.22
C GLY A 169 -15.98 17.51 -15.04
N ALA A 170 -14.93 16.87 -14.54
CA ALA A 170 -13.65 16.80 -15.25
C ALA A 170 -13.80 16.01 -16.56
N SER A 171 -13.29 16.59 -17.65
CA SER A 171 -13.42 16.01 -19.00
C SER A 171 -12.28 15.08 -19.40
N GLY A 172 -11.14 15.13 -18.70
CA GLY A 172 -10.04 14.23 -18.94
C GLY A 172 -10.38 12.78 -18.55
N ARG A 173 -9.82 11.84 -19.29
CA ARG A 173 -10.06 10.40 -19.14
C ARG A 173 -9.38 9.84 -17.90
N ASN A 174 -9.98 8.77 -17.36
CA ASN A 174 -9.49 8.08 -16.16
C ASN A 174 -9.17 6.63 -16.51
N TRP A 175 -7.94 6.18 -16.26
CA TRP A 175 -7.50 4.81 -16.46
C TRP A 175 -7.02 4.20 -15.15
N LEU A 176 -7.60 3.09 -14.73
CA LEU A 176 -7.18 2.33 -13.55
C LEU A 176 -6.51 1.00 -13.92
N PHE A 177 -5.31 0.78 -13.40
CA PHE A 177 -4.69 -0.55 -13.28
C PHE A 177 -4.88 -1.04 -11.85
N PHE A 178 -5.73 -2.05 -11.69
CA PHE A 178 -5.98 -2.71 -10.41
C PHE A 178 -5.44 -4.14 -10.41
N GLY A 179 -4.95 -4.58 -9.25
CA GLY A 179 -4.52 -5.95 -9.08
C GLY A 179 -4.75 -6.48 -7.68
N ALA A 180 -5.04 -7.78 -7.59
CA ALA A 180 -5.27 -8.47 -6.35
C ALA A 180 -4.87 -9.95 -6.45
N ARG A 181 -5.22 -10.77 -5.44
CA ARG A 181 -4.95 -12.21 -5.50
C ARG A 181 -6.00 -12.93 -6.34
N HIS A 182 -7.27 -12.80 -5.98
CA HIS A 182 -8.38 -13.48 -6.63
C HIS A 182 -9.47 -12.52 -7.10
N PHE A 183 -10.04 -12.75 -8.29
CA PHE A 183 -11.15 -11.94 -8.82
C PHE A 183 -12.38 -11.99 -7.91
N ASN A 184 -12.80 -13.19 -7.50
CA ASN A 184 -14.05 -13.39 -6.74
C ASN A 184 -13.99 -12.99 -5.27
N ARG A 185 -12.83 -12.61 -4.74
CA ARG A 185 -12.64 -12.35 -3.29
C ARG A 185 -11.99 -11.02 -2.99
N ASP A 186 -11.04 -10.61 -3.82
CA ASP A 186 -10.18 -9.48 -3.54
C ASP A 186 -10.40 -8.30 -4.52
N PHE A 187 -11.43 -8.34 -5.38
CA PHE A 187 -11.74 -7.23 -6.28
C PHE A 187 -12.48 -6.10 -5.55
N LEU A 188 -11.70 -5.29 -4.82
CA LEU A 188 -12.20 -4.17 -4.03
C LEU A 188 -12.96 -3.15 -4.90
N TYR A 189 -14.15 -2.75 -4.42
CA TYR A 189 -15.06 -1.80 -5.06
C TYR A 189 -15.53 -2.21 -6.48
N GLN A 190 -15.56 -3.51 -6.79
CA GLN A 190 -15.96 -4.03 -8.11
C GLN A 190 -17.20 -3.37 -8.70
N ALA A 191 -18.30 -3.31 -7.94
CA ALA A 191 -19.55 -2.72 -8.41
C ALA A 191 -19.40 -1.22 -8.72
N GLU A 192 -18.66 -0.47 -7.89
CA GLU A 192 -18.41 0.95 -8.13
C GLU A 192 -17.59 1.17 -9.40
N TRP A 193 -16.58 0.34 -9.68
CA TRP A 193 -15.81 0.44 -10.93
C TRP A 193 -16.64 0.13 -12.16
N GLN A 194 -17.50 -0.89 -12.07
CA GLN A 194 -18.43 -1.24 -13.15
C GLN A 194 -19.42 -0.10 -13.41
N ASP A 195 -19.90 0.54 -12.35
CA ASP A 195 -20.83 1.68 -12.45
C ASP A 195 -20.14 2.91 -13.03
N ALA A 196 -18.92 3.22 -12.59
CA ALA A 196 -18.11 4.30 -13.10
C ALA A 196 -17.82 4.13 -14.60
N LEU A 197 -17.50 2.91 -15.06
CA LEU A 197 -17.35 2.61 -16.49
C LEU A 197 -18.63 2.88 -17.27
N ARG A 198 -19.79 2.43 -16.77
CA ARG A 198 -21.08 2.64 -17.45
C ARG A 198 -21.48 4.11 -17.52
N ARG A 199 -21.08 4.92 -16.53
CA ARG A 199 -21.35 6.37 -16.48
C ARG A 199 -20.33 7.22 -17.21
N GLY A 200 -19.25 6.63 -17.73
CA GLY A 200 -18.13 7.37 -18.32
C GLY A 200 -17.28 8.14 -17.30
N GLU A 201 -17.40 7.81 -16.01
CA GLU A 201 -16.56 8.36 -14.94
C GLU A 201 -15.20 7.65 -14.91
N LEU A 202 -15.15 6.37 -15.28
CA LEU A 202 -13.92 5.62 -15.55
C LEU A 202 -13.93 5.25 -17.04
N HIS A 203 -12.78 5.36 -17.70
CA HIS A 203 -12.69 5.15 -19.15
C HIS A 203 -12.03 3.81 -19.48
N GLU A 204 -10.96 3.47 -18.76
CA GLU A 204 -10.22 2.22 -18.96
C GLU A 204 -9.97 1.54 -17.60
N LEU A 205 -10.07 0.21 -17.60
CA LEU A 205 -9.84 -0.62 -16.41
C LEU A 205 -9.08 -1.89 -16.79
N ASP A 206 -7.85 -2.01 -16.29
CA ASP A 206 -7.02 -3.19 -16.47
C ASP A 206 -6.87 -3.94 -15.15
N LEU A 207 -7.13 -5.25 -15.20
CA LEU A 207 -7.21 -6.11 -14.01
C LEU A 207 -6.12 -7.20 -14.02
N ALA A 208 -5.48 -7.39 -12.86
CA ALA A 208 -4.45 -8.40 -12.66
C ALA A 208 -4.73 -9.25 -11.41
N PHE A 209 -5.02 -10.53 -11.59
CA PHE A 209 -5.26 -11.47 -10.48
C PHE A 209 -4.15 -12.51 -10.42
N SER A 210 -3.32 -12.41 -9.38
CA SER A 210 -2.07 -13.16 -9.29
C SER A 210 -2.24 -14.64 -8.94
N ARG A 211 -3.42 -15.07 -8.47
CA ARG A 211 -3.68 -16.44 -8.01
C ARG A 211 -4.75 -17.19 -8.81
N ASP A 212 -5.59 -16.50 -9.58
CA ASP A 212 -6.67 -17.15 -10.36
C ASP A 212 -6.16 -18.23 -11.34
N ALA A 213 -5.08 -17.94 -12.07
CA ALA A 213 -4.51 -18.86 -13.06
C ALA A 213 -3.83 -20.10 -12.45
N LEU A 214 -3.57 -20.09 -11.15
CA LEU A 214 -3.02 -21.23 -10.42
C LEU A 214 -4.12 -22.19 -9.94
N GLU A 215 -5.39 -21.76 -9.95
CA GLU A 215 -6.51 -22.50 -9.36
C GLU A 215 -7.50 -23.05 -10.41
N SER A 216 -7.39 -22.68 -11.69
CA SER A 216 -8.24 -23.18 -12.78
C SER A 216 -7.59 -24.29 -13.61
N PRO A 217 -8.12 -25.53 -13.61
CA PRO A 217 -7.60 -26.64 -14.41
C PRO A 217 -7.99 -26.61 -15.91
N HIS A 218 -8.82 -25.65 -16.34
CA HIS A 218 -9.26 -25.51 -17.73
C HIS A 218 -8.93 -24.10 -18.24
N ARG A 219 -7.95 -24.01 -19.15
CA ARG A 219 -7.47 -22.73 -19.69
C ARG A 219 -8.22 -22.33 -20.96
N ASP A 220 -8.76 -21.11 -20.95
CA ASP A 220 -8.89 -20.31 -22.17
C ASP A 220 -7.54 -19.66 -22.50
N ALA A 221 -6.96 -20.08 -23.63
CA ALA A 221 -5.64 -19.63 -24.11
C ALA A 221 -5.53 -18.11 -24.37
N ARG A 222 -6.65 -17.37 -24.38
CA ARG A 222 -6.66 -15.91 -24.60
C ARG A 222 -6.21 -15.09 -23.39
N ALA A 223 -6.19 -15.66 -22.19
CA ALA A 223 -5.67 -14.99 -20.98
C ALA A 223 -4.13 -15.06 -20.84
N SER A 224 -3.45 -15.76 -21.75
CA SER A 224 -2.04 -16.18 -21.65
C SER A 224 -1.07 -15.37 -22.52
N ALA A 225 -1.50 -14.30 -23.18
CA ALA A 225 -0.57 -13.44 -23.94
C ALA A 225 0.19 -12.50 -22.99
N GLY A 226 1.31 -12.98 -22.40
CA GLY A 226 2.29 -12.13 -21.71
C GLY A 226 2.40 -12.29 -20.18
N GLY A 227 2.01 -13.44 -19.60
CA GLY A 227 2.27 -13.74 -18.20
C GLY A 227 3.70 -14.32 -17.97
N PRO A 228 4.32 -14.08 -16.81
CA PRO A 228 5.63 -14.66 -16.44
C PRO A 228 5.60 -16.19 -16.34
N HIS A 229 6.78 -16.79 -16.30
CA HIS A 229 7.02 -18.25 -16.28
C HIS A 229 6.30 -19.02 -15.15
N ASP A 230 5.81 -18.34 -14.11
CA ASP A 230 5.07 -18.94 -12.98
C ASP A 230 3.54 -18.78 -13.07
N GLY A 231 3.03 -18.19 -14.16
CA GLY A 231 1.59 -18.01 -14.40
C GLY A 231 0.91 -16.90 -13.61
N LYS A 232 1.63 -16.14 -12.76
CA LYS A 232 1.04 -15.05 -11.96
C LYS A 232 0.94 -13.74 -12.75
N ILE A 233 -0.23 -13.11 -12.75
CA ILE A 233 -0.44 -11.80 -13.41
C ILE A 233 -0.49 -10.69 -12.37
N TYR A 234 0.34 -9.65 -12.55
CA TYR A 234 0.39 -8.44 -11.74
C TYR A 234 0.19 -7.20 -12.62
N VAL A 235 -0.03 -6.04 -12.01
CA VAL A 235 -0.33 -4.78 -12.73
C VAL A 235 0.78 -4.40 -13.71
N GLN A 236 2.05 -4.61 -13.38
CA GLN A 236 3.17 -4.33 -14.27
C GLN A 236 3.19 -5.20 -15.55
N HIS A 237 2.53 -6.36 -15.55
CA HIS A 237 2.35 -7.15 -16.76
C HIS A 237 1.26 -6.56 -17.64
N ARG A 238 0.13 -6.12 -17.06
CA ARG A 238 -0.93 -5.42 -17.80
C ARG A 238 -0.45 -4.11 -18.40
N MET A 239 0.35 -3.35 -17.64
CA MET A 239 0.96 -2.12 -18.13
C MET A 239 1.81 -2.37 -19.37
N ARG A 240 2.67 -3.40 -19.38
CA ARG A 240 3.47 -3.76 -20.56
C ARG A 240 2.60 -4.19 -21.74
N GLN A 241 1.54 -4.97 -21.50
CA GLN A 241 0.58 -5.35 -22.55
C GLN A 241 -0.11 -4.14 -23.20
N ARG A 242 -0.42 -3.11 -22.41
CA ARG A 242 -0.99 -1.84 -22.88
C ARG A 242 0.05 -0.76 -23.12
N GLY A 243 1.33 -1.14 -23.23
CA GLY A 243 2.47 -0.21 -23.18
C GLY A 243 2.38 0.91 -24.22
N ARG A 244 2.03 0.59 -25.47
CA ARG A 244 1.92 1.59 -26.55
C ARG A 244 0.90 2.68 -26.22
N GLU A 245 -0.25 2.27 -25.71
CA GLU A 245 -1.33 3.19 -25.38
C GLU A 245 -1.01 3.97 -24.11
N LEU A 246 -0.47 3.31 -23.08
CA LEU A 246 0.00 3.97 -21.86
C LEU A 246 1.04 5.05 -22.20
N TYR A 247 2.01 4.73 -23.05
CA TYR A 247 3.00 5.71 -23.52
C TYR A 247 2.34 6.87 -24.29
N GLY A 248 1.35 6.59 -25.14
CA GLY A 248 0.55 7.61 -25.81
C GLY A 248 -0.12 8.59 -24.83
N TRP A 249 -0.78 8.09 -23.79
CA TRP A 249 -1.37 8.93 -22.75
C TRP A 249 -0.31 9.83 -22.06
N LEU A 250 0.89 9.29 -21.79
CA LEU A 250 1.97 10.08 -21.22
C LEU A 250 2.47 11.18 -22.17
N GLN A 251 2.52 10.92 -23.48
CA GLN A 251 2.85 11.95 -24.48
C GLN A 251 1.77 13.03 -24.56
N ASP A 252 0.49 12.65 -24.41
CA ASP A 252 -0.66 13.56 -24.49
C ASP A 252 -0.86 14.41 -23.22
N GLY A 253 0.05 14.31 -22.24
CA GLY A 253 0.01 15.16 -21.06
C GLY A 253 -0.64 14.51 -19.83
N ALA A 254 -0.92 13.20 -19.85
CA ALA A 254 -1.53 12.52 -18.71
C ALA A 254 -0.67 12.63 -17.43
N HIS A 255 -1.35 12.60 -16.28
CA HIS A 255 -0.73 12.44 -14.97
C HIS A 255 -0.77 10.97 -14.53
N LEU A 256 0.32 10.51 -13.95
CA LEU A 256 0.55 9.14 -13.53
C LEU A 256 0.64 9.05 -12.00
N TYR A 257 -0.12 8.15 -11.42
CA TYR A 257 -0.20 7.95 -9.98
C TYR A 257 0.03 6.49 -9.61
N VAL A 258 0.89 6.24 -8.63
CA VAL A 258 1.16 4.90 -8.09
C VAL A 258 0.91 4.90 -6.58
N CYS A 259 0.07 3.99 -6.09
CA CYS A 259 -0.19 3.84 -4.67
C CYS A 259 -0.18 2.36 -4.25
N GLY A 260 0.38 2.07 -3.06
CA GLY A 260 0.43 0.72 -2.47
C GLY A 260 1.82 0.34 -1.96
N ALA A 261 2.10 -0.97 -1.91
CA ALA A 261 3.31 -1.49 -1.27
C ALA A 261 4.63 -0.98 -1.91
N ILE A 262 5.65 -0.67 -1.10
CA ILE A 262 6.98 -0.24 -1.58
C ILE A 262 7.59 -1.21 -2.61
N GLY A 263 7.48 -2.52 -2.37
CA GLY A 263 7.98 -3.54 -3.31
C GLY A 263 7.32 -3.44 -4.68
N MET A 264 6.00 -3.28 -4.70
CA MET A 264 5.21 -3.10 -5.93
C MET A 264 5.59 -1.80 -6.65
N GLY A 265 5.83 -0.72 -5.91
CA GLY A 265 6.25 0.55 -6.50
C GLY A 265 7.56 0.46 -7.31
N LYS A 266 8.48 -0.44 -6.92
CA LYS A 266 9.71 -0.70 -7.68
C LYS A 266 9.43 -1.43 -8.99
N ASP A 267 8.61 -2.47 -8.96
CA ASP A 267 8.27 -3.27 -10.14
C ASP A 267 7.48 -2.44 -11.17
N VAL A 268 6.56 -1.59 -10.69
CA VAL A 268 5.81 -0.65 -11.52
C VAL A 268 6.73 0.39 -12.14
N HIS A 269 7.68 0.94 -11.39
CA HIS A 269 8.64 1.90 -11.93
C HIS A 269 9.51 1.27 -13.03
N GLY A 270 10.02 0.05 -12.81
CA GLY A 270 10.76 -0.68 -13.83
C GLY A 270 9.94 -0.92 -15.10
N ALA A 271 8.67 -1.30 -14.97
CA ALA A 271 7.79 -1.48 -16.12
C ALA A 271 7.53 -0.18 -16.90
N LEU A 272 7.41 0.95 -16.22
CA LEU A 272 7.30 2.26 -16.87
C LEU A 272 8.56 2.59 -17.66
N THR A 273 9.74 2.33 -17.10
CA THR A 273 11.01 2.51 -17.80
C THR A 273 11.06 1.67 -19.07
N ASP A 274 10.67 0.39 -19.00
CA ASP A 274 10.62 -0.51 -20.15
C ASP A 274 9.67 0.03 -21.24
N ILE A 275 8.46 0.44 -20.84
CA ILE A 275 7.41 0.95 -21.73
C ILE A 275 7.85 2.23 -22.45
N VAL A 276 8.46 3.17 -21.71
CA VAL A 276 8.97 4.42 -22.28
C VAL A 276 10.14 4.16 -23.23
N ALA A 277 11.05 3.25 -22.88
CA ALA A 277 12.17 2.88 -23.75
C ALA A 277 11.67 2.25 -25.05
N GLU A 278 10.78 1.25 -24.95
CA GLU A 278 10.26 0.51 -26.10
C GLU A 278 9.42 1.38 -27.03
N HIS A 279 8.44 2.11 -26.49
CA HIS A 279 7.48 2.85 -27.31
C HIS A 279 7.90 4.29 -27.62
N GLY A 280 8.86 4.83 -26.87
CA GLY A 280 9.52 6.10 -27.17
C GLY A 280 10.72 5.98 -28.09
N GLY A 281 11.16 4.76 -28.41
CA GLY A 281 12.34 4.53 -29.25
C GLY A 281 13.63 5.09 -28.64
N MET A 282 13.73 5.06 -27.31
CA MET A 282 14.83 5.66 -26.56
C MET A 282 15.56 4.64 -25.68
N GLY A 283 16.84 4.91 -25.39
CA GLY A 283 17.63 4.07 -24.49
C GLY A 283 17.15 4.13 -23.03
N ALA A 284 17.60 3.18 -22.21
CA ALA A 284 17.17 3.05 -20.81
C ALA A 284 17.45 4.31 -19.96
N ASP A 285 18.60 4.96 -20.17
CA ASP A 285 18.97 6.19 -19.45
C ASP A 285 18.02 7.35 -19.82
N ALA A 286 17.73 7.53 -21.11
CA ALA A 286 16.79 8.53 -21.58
C ALA A 286 15.35 8.27 -21.08
N ALA A 287 14.95 7.00 -20.96
CA ALA A 287 13.66 6.64 -20.37
C ALA A 287 13.60 6.98 -18.86
N HIS A 288 14.70 6.81 -18.13
CA HIS A 288 14.82 7.25 -16.74
C HIS A 288 14.71 8.78 -16.61
N ASP A 289 15.41 9.52 -17.47
CA ASP A 289 15.37 10.98 -17.49
C ASP A 289 13.98 11.51 -17.84
N TYR A 290 13.27 10.84 -18.75
CA TYR A 290 11.87 11.13 -19.09
C TYR A 290 10.96 11.01 -17.86
N LEU A 291 11.00 9.87 -17.15
CA LEU A 291 10.19 9.67 -15.94
C LEU A 291 10.56 10.64 -14.82
N SER A 292 11.86 10.95 -14.66
CA SER A 292 12.35 11.94 -13.70
C SER A 292 11.85 13.36 -14.02
N THR A 293 11.72 13.66 -15.31
CA THR A 293 11.12 14.92 -15.78
C THR A 293 9.64 14.97 -15.44
N LEU A 294 8.87 13.91 -15.68
CA LEU A 294 7.46 13.85 -15.27
C LEU A 294 7.28 14.03 -13.75
N GLN A 295 8.17 13.48 -12.92
CA GLN A 295 8.12 13.69 -11.47
C GLN A 295 8.35 15.16 -11.10
N ARG A 296 9.35 15.81 -11.71
CA ARG A 296 9.66 17.23 -11.49
C ARG A 296 8.55 18.16 -11.98
N GLU A 297 7.83 17.75 -13.02
CA GLU A 297 6.64 18.45 -13.53
C GLU A 297 5.36 18.19 -12.70
N GLY A 298 5.41 17.32 -11.68
CA GLY A 298 4.23 16.93 -10.90
C GLY A 298 3.25 16.03 -11.66
N ARG A 299 3.68 15.47 -12.80
CA ARG A 299 2.90 14.56 -13.65
C ARG A 299 3.14 13.08 -13.31
N TYR A 300 4.10 12.76 -12.45
CA TYR A 300 4.28 11.42 -11.90
C TYR A 300 4.40 11.49 -10.37
N ALA A 301 3.37 11.02 -9.67
CA ALA A 301 3.29 10.99 -8.21
C ALA A 301 3.23 9.57 -7.66
N ARG A 302 3.81 9.37 -6.47
CA ARG A 302 3.81 8.09 -5.76
C ARG A 302 3.44 8.26 -4.30
N ASP A 303 2.52 7.44 -3.82
CA ASP A 303 2.15 7.30 -2.41
C ASP A 303 2.32 5.83 -2.00
N VAL A 304 3.56 5.44 -1.70
CA VAL A 304 3.93 4.05 -1.42
C VAL A 304 4.31 3.85 0.04
N TYR A 305 3.86 2.73 0.63
CA TYR A 305 4.00 2.41 2.05
C TYR A 305 4.39 0.95 2.31
#